data_AF-A0A1S9M8X9-F1
#
_entry.id   AF-A0A1S9M8X9-F1
#
_cell.length_a   1.000
_cell.length_b   1.000
_cell.length_c   1.000
_cell.angle_alpha   90.00
_cell.angle_beta   90.00
_cell.angle_gamma   90.00
#
_symmetry.space_group_name_H-M   'P 1'
#
loop_
_entity.id
_entity.type
_entity.pdbx_description
1 polymer ?
#
loop_
_entity_poly.entity_id
_entity_poly.type
_entity_poly.pdbx_seq_one_letter_code
_entity_poly.pdbx_strand_id
1 'polypeptide(L)'
;MGQTSSDRRDVLADWLLGVAEFTHAHWFFGNLYEAVVKIPDRVAASAPSSDLPRTPFGAGSPGRYYAPIAPLSAPAAVAALVAGWKHSDNKAWLMVGAASSATGAVATAYLLRSVNPKLFFSPYPLEETRRRPLLKRWYRVHALRLTASAVALAAIHHARTIRLRSNG
;
A
#
# COMPACT_ATOMS: atom_id res chain seq x y z
N MET A 1 32.59 8.34 -25.54
CA MET A 1 31.27 7.68 -25.66
C MET A 1 30.68 7.21 -24.31
N GLY A 2 31.06 7.78 -23.15
CA GLY A 2 30.57 7.33 -21.83
C GLY A 2 29.47 8.19 -21.17
N GLN A 3 29.29 9.45 -21.59
CA GLN A 3 28.38 10.41 -20.94
C GLN A 3 26.89 10.07 -21.13
N THR A 4 26.47 9.63 -22.31
CA THR A 4 25.06 9.40 -22.64
C THR A 4 24.38 8.26 -21.86
N SER A 5 25.16 7.32 -21.34
CA SER A 5 24.66 6.19 -20.55
C SER A 5 24.43 6.55 -19.08
N SER A 6 25.20 7.50 -18.54
CA SER A 6 25.01 8.00 -17.18
C SER A 6 23.73 8.83 -17.09
N ASP A 7 23.58 9.81 -18.00
CA ASP A 7 22.41 10.71 -18.02
C ASP A 7 21.08 9.95 -18.15
N ARG A 8 21.02 8.91 -19.00
CA ARG A 8 19.81 8.09 -19.13
C ARG A 8 19.47 7.31 -17.86
N ARG A 9 20.47 6.84 -17.12
CA ARG A 9 20.26 6.09 -15.87
C ARG A 9 19.80 7.02 -14.75
N ASP A 10 20.29 8.25 -14.73
CA ASP A 10 19.90 9.24 -13.74
C ASP A 10 18.46 9.71 -13.95
N VAL A 11 18.09 10.02 -15.19
CA VAL A 11 16.70 10.33 -15.56
C VAL A 11 15.75 9.17 -15.23
N LEU A 12 16.15 7.93 -15.53
CA LEU A 12 15.33 6.76 -15.22
C LEU A 12 15.12 6.60 -13.71
N ALA A 13 16.17 6.81 -12.92
CA ALA A 13 16.09 6.64 -11.48
C ALA A 13 15.29 7.78 -10.80
N ASP A 14 15.36 9.01 -11.32
CA ASP A 14 14.48 10.11 -10.89
C ASP A 14 13.01 9.83 -11.23
N TRP A 15 12.75 9.31 -12.43
CA TRP A 15 11.41 8.88 -12.83
C TRP A 15 10.88 7.76 -11.93
N LEU A 16 11.68 6.74 -11.64
CA LEU A 16 11.32 5.63 -10.74
C LEU A 16 11.03 6.12 -9.31
N LEU A 17 11.80 7.07 -8.79
CA LEU A 17 11.53 7.69 -7.49
C LEU A 17 10.20 8.45 -7.50
N GLY A 18 9.90 9.17 -8.57
CA GLY A 18 8.62 9.86 -8.72
C GLY A 18 7.43 8.91 -8.79
N VAL A 19 7.56 7.81 -9.53
CA VAL A 19 6.53 6.75 -9.59
C VAL A 19 6.37 6.08 -8.23
N ALA A 20 7.47 5.77 -7.54
CA ALA A 20 7.43 5.17 -6.21
C ALA A 20 6.75 6.10 -5.19
N GLU A 21 7.07 7.39 -5.19
CA GLU A 21 6.44 8.38 -4.32
C GLU A 21 4.93 8.46 -4.58
N PHE A 22 4.52 8.63 -5.84
CA PHE A 22 3.12 8.74 -6.22
C PHE A 22 2.32 7.49 -5.84
N THR A 23 2.85 6.30 -6.14
CA THR A 23 2.18 5.03 -5.83
C THR A 23 2.05 4.79 -4.31
N HIS A 24 3.05 5.18 -3.51
CA HIS A 24 2.95 5.10 -2.05
C HIS A 24 2.01 6.13 -1.45
N ALA A 25 1.96 7.34 -2.03
CA ALA A 25 0.96 8.34 -1.63
C ALA A 25 -0.45 7.82 -1.89
N HIS A 26 -0.73 7.32 -3.10
CA HIS A 26 -2.02 6.71 -3.43
C HIS A 26 -2.38 5.58 -2.47
N TRP A 27 -1.44 4.69 -2.16
CA TRP A 27 -1.66 3.58 -1.24
C TRP A 27 -1.91 4.06 0.20
N PHE A 28 -1.12 5.00 0.71
CA PHE A 28 -1.30 5.57 2.05
C PHE A 28 -2.68 6.22 2.20
N PHE A 29 -3.07 7.10 1.27
CA PHE A 29 -4.37 7.77 1.34
C PHE A 29 -5.53 6.80 1.18
N GLY A 30 -5.39 5.77 0.34
CA GLY A 30 -6.36 4.68 0.25
C GLY A 30 -6.55 3.95 1.60
N ASN A 31 -5.47 3.57 2.26
CA ASN A 31 -5.54 2.92 3.58
C ASN A 31 -6.11 3.88 4.66
N LEU A 32 -5.75 5.17 4.60
CA LEU A 32 -6.27 6.16 5.54
C LEU A 32 -7.78 6.34 5.39
N TYR A 33 -8.25 6.43 4.15
CA TYR A 33 -9.67 6.53 3.84
C TYR A 33 -10.44 5.32 4.37
N GLU A 34 -9.96 4.10 4.12
CA GLU A 34 -10.57 2.87 4.65
C GLU A 34 -10.73 2.91 6.18
N ALA A 35 -9.71 3.45 6.88
CA ALA A 35 -9.72 3.57 8.34
C ALA A 35 -10.71 4.63 8.84
N VAL A 36 -10.74 5.81 8.21
CA VAL A 36 -11.64 6.92 8.60
C VAL A 36 -13.10 6.56 8.33
N VAL A 37 -13.39 5.96 7.18
CA VAL A 37 -14.76 5.61 6.77
C VAL A 37 -15.26 4.34 7.46
N LYS A 38 -14.36 3.57 8.08
CA LYS A 38 -14.67 2.29 8.73
C LYS A 38 -15.38 1.33 7.77
N ILE A 39 -14.86 1.24 6.54
CA ILE A 39 -15.42 0.34 5.50
C ILE A 39 -15.62 -1.09 6.02
N PRO A 40 -14.68 -1.70 6.77
CA PRO A 40 -14.86 -3.04 7.34
C PRO A 40 -16.13 -3.19 8.19
N ASP A 41 -16.43 -2.22 9.06
CA ASP A 41 -17.64 -2.26 9.89
C ASP A 41 -18.89 -2.16 9.03
N ARG A 42 -18.88 -1.28 8.02
CA ARG A 42 -20.03 -1.11 7.10
C ARG A 42 -20.30 -2.40 6.30
N VAL A 43 -19.26 -3.01 5.74
CA VAL A 43 -19.37 -4.25 4.96
C VAL A 43 -19.70 -5.45 5.85
N ALA A 44 -19.17 -5.50 7.07
CA ALA A 44 -19.48 -6.57 8.02
C ALA A 44 -20.86 -6.43 8.67
N ALA A 45 -21.45 -5.24 8.70
CA ALA A 45 -22.78 -4.95 9.25
C ALA A 45 -23.92 -5.08 8.22
N SER A 46 -23.63 -4.93 6.92
CA SER A 46 -24.65 -5.09 5.87
C SER A 46 -25.23 -6.51 5.87
N ALA A 47 -26.57 -6.60 5.94
CA ALA A 47 -27.30 -7.85 5.79
C ALA A 47 -26.98 -8.50 4.43
N PRO A 48 -26.87 -9.85 4.36
CA PRO A 48 -26.70 -10.52 3.07
C PRO A 48 -28.00 -10.37 2.27
N SER A 49 -28.04 -9.43 1.32
CA SER A 49 -29.06 -9.43 0.27
C SER A 49 -28.71 -10.51 -0.74
N SER A 50 -29.68 -11.34 -1.11
CA SER A 50 -29.56 -12.36 -2.19
C SER A 50 -29.07 -11.78 -3.51
N ASP A 51 -29.24 -10.47 -3.71
CA ASP A 51 -29.05 -9.80 -5.01
C ASP A 51 -27.70 -9.07 -5.14
N LEU A 52 -26.95 -8.90 -4.03
CA LEU A 52 -25.66 -8.21 -4.04
C LEU A 52 -24.59 -9.06 -3.35
N PRO A 53 -23.61 -9.60 -4.10
CA PRO A 53 -22.56 -10.39 -3.49
C PRO A 53 -21.75 -9.54 -2.50
N ARG A 54 -21.55 -10.07 -1.29
CA ARG A 54 -20.68 -9.50 -0.24
C ARG A 54 -19.26 -9.40 -0.76
N THR A 55 -18.98 -8.35 -1.50
CA THR A 55 -17.66 -8.07 -2.03
C THR A 55 -17.21 -6.73 -1.48
N PRO A 56 -15.94 -6.58 -1.08
CA PRO A 56 -15.35 -5.27 -0.81
C PRO A 56 -15.39 -4.34 -2.05
N PHE A 57 -15.86 -4.89 -3.19
CA PHE A 57 -16.08 -4.24 -4.49
C PHE A 57 -17.56 -4.25 -4.91
N GLY A 58 -18.51 -4.27 -3.97
CA GLY A 58 -19.94 -4.18 -4.29
C GLY A 58 -20.30 -2.86 -4.97
N ALA A 59 -21.47 -2.80 -5.62
CA ALA A 59 -21.96 -1.56 -6.22
C ALA A 59 -22.05 -0.45 -5.15
N GLY A 60 -21.38 0.68 -5.38
CA GLY A 60 -21.26 1.79 -4.41
C GLY A 60 -20.08 1.70 -3.44
N SER A 61 -19.27 0.62 -3.46
CA SER A 61 -18.04 0.53 -2.67
C SER A 61 -16.90 1.31 -3.33
N PRO A 62 -16.33 2.34 -2.67
CA PRO A 62 -15.20 3.10 -3.18
C PRO A 62 -13.94 2.25 -3.40
N GLY A 63 -13.88 1.05 -2.80
CA GLY A 63 -12.78 0.10 -2.97
C GLY A 63 -12.50 -0.26 -4.44
N ARG A 64 -13.51 -0.17 -5.34
CA ARG A 64 -13.31 -0.37 -6.79
C ARG A 64 -12.35 0.65 -7.41
N TYR A 65 -12.31 1.87 -6.91
CA TYR A 65 -11.52 2.95 -7.50
C TYR A 65 -10.07 2.97 -6.98
N TYR A 66 -9.82 2.48 -5.76
CA TYR A 66 -8.50 2.53 -5.13
C TYR A 66 -7.70 1.22 -5.21
N ALA A 67 -8.37 0.06 -5.25
CA ALA A 67 -7.72 -1.25 -5.25
C ALA A 67 -6.89 -1.61 -6.49
N PRO A 68 -7.17 -1.13 -7.72
CA PRO A 68 -6.39 -1.53 -8.90
C PRO A 68 -4.92 -1.08 -8.85
N ILE A 69 -4.63 0.01 -8.15
CA ILE A 69 -3.29 0.64 -8.13
C ILE A 69 -2.45 0.13 -6.94
N ALA A 70 -3.08 -0.35 -5.87
CA ALA A 70 -2.40 -0.86 -4.68
C ALA A 70 -1.30 -1.92 -4.96
N PRO A 71 -1.46 -2.87 -5.91
CA PRO A 71 -0.44 -3.88 -6.21
C PRO A 71 0.85 -3.32 -6.82
N LEU A 72 0.83 -2.09 -7.35
CA LEU A 72 1.97 -1.49 -8.05
C LEU A 72 2.98 -0.83 -7.10
N SER A 73 2.58 -0.54 -5.86
CA SER A 73 3.41 0.16 -4.88
C SER A 73 4.67 -0.62 -4.47
N ALA A 74 4.54 -1.92 -4.15
CA ALA A 74 5.69 -2.75 -3.77
C ALA A 74 6.71 -2.98 -4.92
N PRO A 75 6.30 -3.33 -6.15
CA PRO A 75 7.23 -3.39 -7.29
C PRO A 75 7.91 -2.06 -7.59
N ALA A 76 7.18 -0.94 -7.47
CA ALA A 76 7.75 0.39 -7.70
C ALA A 76 8.84 0.73 -6.67
N ALA A 77 8.65 0.41 -5.39
CA ALA A 77 9.69 0.58 -4.37
C ALA A 77 10.93 -0.29 -4.64
N VAL A 78 10.75 -1.54 -5.06
CA VAL A 78 11.86 -2.43 -5.41
C VAL A 78 12.63 -1.90 -6.63
N ALA A 79 11.92 -1.44 -7.67
CA ALA A 79 12.54 -0.84 -8.85
C ALA A 79 13.33 0.43 -8.50
N ALA A 80 12.77 1.30 -7.64
CA ALA A 80 13.45 2.50 -7.15
C ALA A 80 14.70 2.17 -6.32
N LEU A 81 14.64 1.13 -5.46
CA LEU A 81 15.79 0.66 -4.70
C LEU A 81 16.91 0.15 -5.62
N VAL A 82 16.57 -0.69 -6.60
CA VAL A 82 17.54 -1.25 -7.56
C VAL A 82 18.19 -0.14 -8.38
N ALA A 83 17.42 0.84 -8.85
CA ALA A 83 17.93 1.95 -9.63
C ALA A 83 18.78 2.94 -8.79
N GLY A 84 18.43 3.15 -7.53
CA GLY A 84 19.14 4.04 -6.61
C GLY A 84 20.35 3.42 -5.90
N TRP A 85 20.56 2.10 -6.02
CA TRP A 85 21.51 1.34 -5.20
C TRP A 85 22.98 1.81 -5.27
N LYS A 86 23.40 2.42 -6.39
CA LYS A 86 24.78 2.89 -6.59
C LYS A 86 25.11 4.22 -5.90
N HIS A 87 24.10 4.94 -5.39
CA HIS A 87 24.28 6.22 -4.71
C HIS A 87 24.23 6.02 -3.20
N SER A 88 25.37 6.13 -2.51
CA SER A 88 25.52 5.83 -1.08
C SER A 88 24.56 6.63 -0.20
N ASP A 89 24.34 7.90 -0.57
CA ASP A 89 23.71 8.89 0.30
C ASP A 89 22.20 8.67 0.42
N ASN A 90 21.61 7.92 -0.51
CA ASN A 90 20.17 7.61 -0.55
C ASN A 90 19.86 6.17 -0.14
N LYS A 91 20.87 5.31 -0.01
CA LYS A 91 20.69 3.86 0.12
C LYS A 91 19.93 3.48 1.39
N ALA A 92 20.23 4.12 2.53
CA ALA A 92 19.55 3.84 3.80
C ALA A 92 18.04 4.11 3.70
N TRP A 93 17.66 5.26 3.13
CA TRP A 93 16.26 5.64 2.96
C TRP A 93 15.54 4.76 1.94
N LEU A 94 16.19 4.37 0.85
CA LEU A 94 15.61 3.44 -0.11
C LEU A 94 15.39 2.05 0.50
N MET A 95 16.30 1.57 1.35
CA MET A 95 16.11 0.31 2.08
C MET A 95 14.94 0.40 3.06
N VAL A 96 14.83 1.49 3.84
CA VAL A 96 13.69 1.72 4.74
C VAL A 96 12.39 1.75 3.96
N GLY A 97 12.37 2.44 2.81
CA GLY A 97 11.25 2.48 1.89
C GLY A 97 10.83 1.08 1.45
N ALA A 98 11.76 0.32 0.85
CA ALA A 98 11.49 -1.03 0.35
C ALA A 98 11.07 -2.01 1.44
N ALA A 99 11.72 -2.00 2.61
CA ALA A 99 11.36 -2.85 3.74
C ALA A 99 9.95 -2.54 4.29
N SER A 100 9.59 -1.26 4.34
CA SER A 100 8.26 -0.82 4.75
C SER A 100 7.20 -1.21 3.72
N SER A 101 7.48 -1.03 2.42
CA SER A 101 6.60 -1.50 1.33
C SER A 101 6.37 -3.00 1.38
N ALA A 102 7.43 -3.79 1.58
CA ALA A 102 7.33 -5.25 1.72
C ALA A 102 6.48 -5.65 2.93
N THR A 103 6.68 -4.98 4.07
CA THR A 103 5.88 -5.20 5.28
C THR A 103 4.40 -4.93 5.05
N GLY A 104 4.06 -3.80 4.43
CA GLY A 104 2.68 -3.47 4.08
C GLY A 104 2.07 -4.45 3.07
N ALA A 105 2.86 -4.96 2.12
CA ALA A 105 2.42 -5.97 1.16
C ALA A 105 2.12 -7.32 1.83
N VAL A 106 3.00 -7.80 2.71
CA VAL A 106 2.77 -9.02 3.51
C VAL A 106 1.54 -8.87 4.39
N ALA A 107 1.37 -7.73 5.07
CA ALA A 107 0.19 -7.46 5.88
C ALA A 107 -1.10 -7.44 5.03
N THR A 108 -1.03 -6.91 3.81
CA THR A 108 -2.14 -6.93 2.85
C THR A 108 -2.49 -8.37 2.44
N ALA A 109 -1.49 -9.17 2.07
CA ALA A 109 -1.68 -10.57 1.71
C ALA A 109 -2.28 -11.39 2.86
N TYR A 110 -1.83 -11.15 4.09
CA TYR A 110 -2.40 -11.77 5.29
C TYR A 110 -3.89 -11.43 5.46
N LEU A 111 -4.27 -10.15 5.34
CA LEU A 111 -5.67 -9.74 5.41
C LEU A 111 -6.52 -10.43 4.33
N LEU A 112 -6.06 -10.38 3.08
CA LEU A 112 -6.79 -10.95 1.94
C LEU A 112 -6.96 -12.47 2.06
N ARG A 113 -5.95 -13.19 2.56
CA ARG A 113 -5.97 -14.67 2.59
C ARG A 113 -6.57 -15.23 3.88
N SER A 114 -6.36 -14.57 5.02
CA SER A 114 -6.65 -15.18 6.33
C SER A 114 -7.81 -14.53 7.07
N VAL A 115 -8.04 -13.22 6.88
CA VAL A 115 -9.06 -12.47 7.64
C VAL A 115 -10.28 -12.18 6.79
N ASN A 116 -10.11 -11.60 5.60
CA ASN A 116 -11.20 -11.20 4.72
C ASN A 116 -12.15 -12.34 4.34
N PRO A 117 -11.69 -13.58 4.06
CA PRO A 117 -12.60 -14.70 3.79
C PRO A 117 -13.52 -15.05 4.96
N LYS A 118 -12.98 -14.95 6.18
CA LYS A 118 -13.74 -15.25 7.39
C LYS A 118 -14.68 -14.13 7.77
N LEU A 119 -14.34 -12.88 7.45
CA LEU A 119 -15.06 -11.70 7.88
C LEU A 119 -16.11 -11.23 6.86
N PHE A 120 -15.82 -11.33 5.56
CA PHE A 120 -16.66 -10.76 4.50
C PHE A 120 -17.27 -11.83 3.58
N PHE A 121 -16.62 -12.98 3.41
CA PHE A 121 -17.06 -14.02 2.46
C PHE A 121 -17.72 -15.23 3.14
N SER A 122 -18.12 -15.12 4.41
CA SER A 122 -18.89 -16.18 5.07
C SER A 122 -20.32 -16.24 4.49
N PRO A 123 -20.85 -17.45 4.19
CA PRO A 123 -22.19 -17.63 3.63
C PRO A 123 -23.32 -17.20 4.59
N TYR A 124 -23.04 -17.14 5.89
CA TYR A 124 -24.00 -16.73 6.91
C TYR A 124 -23.60 -15.37 7.52
N PRO A 125 -24.54 -14.56 8.04
CA PRO A 125 -24.18 -13.41 8.84
C PRO A 125 -23.36 -13.87 10.06
N LEU A 126 -22.16 -13.33 10.23
CA LEU A 126 -21.35 -13.65 11.40
C LEU A 126 -22.00 -13.07 12.65
N GLU A 127 -22.19 -13.94 13.63
CA GLU A 127 -22.58 -13.58 14.98
C GLU A 127 -21.62 -12.55 15.57
N GLU A 128 -22.14 -11.57 16.32
CA GLU A 128 -21.37 -10.43 16.83
C GLU A 128 -20.14 -10.86 17.66
N THR A 129 -20.27 -11.96 18.41
CA THR A 129 -19.23 -12.59 19.22
C THR A 129 -18.04 -13.09 18.39
N ARG A 130 -18.27 -13.51 17.14
CA ARG A 130 -17.21 -13.94 16.20
C ARG A 130 -16.73 -12.81 15.30
N ARG A 131 -17.59 -11.84 14.99
CA ARG A 131 -17.28 -10.67 14.15
C ARG A 131 -16.31 -9.70 14.85
N ARG A 132 -16.56 -9.35 16.10
CA ARG A 132 -15.71 -8.42 16.88
C ARG A 132 -14.23 -8.78 16.91
N PRO A 133 -13.81 -10.02 17.26
CA PRO A 133 -12.37 -10.36 17.30
C PRO A 133 -11.72 -10.31 15.91
N LEU A 134 -12.45 -10.68 14.86
CA LEU A 134 -11.97 -10.58 13.48
C LEU A 134 -11.79 -9.12 13.04
N LEU A 135 -12.75 -8.23 13.33
CA LEU A 135 -12.63 -6.80 13.08
C LEU A 135 -11.46 -6.19 13.86
N LYS A 136 -11.30 -6.53 15.15
CA LYS A 136 -10.17 -6.06 15.95
C LYS A 136 -8.83 -6.50 15.36
N ARG A 137 -8.74 -7.74 14.87
CA ARG A 137 -7.55 -8.23 14.18
C ARG A 137 -7.33 -7.50 12.85
N TRP A 138 -8.40 -7.29 12.08
CA TRP A 138 -8.36 -6.56 10.83
C TRP A 138 -7.78 -5.15 11.05
N TYR A 139 -8.32 -4.39 12.01
CA TYR A 139 -7.86 -3.04 12.32
C TYR A 139 -6.41 -2.97 12.82
N ARG A 140 -5.96 -3.96 13.60
CA ARG A 140 -4.54 -4.04 14.02
C ARG A 140 -3.60 -4.20 12.83
N VAL A 141 -3.92 -5.11 11.92
CA VAL A 141 -3.09 -5.33 10.72
C VAL A 141 -3.23 -4.16 9.74
N HIS A 142 -4.40 -3.52 9.68
CA HIS A 142 -4.60 -2.33 8.88
C HIS A 142 -3.79 -1.13 9.39
N ALA A 143 -3.72 -0.94 10.71
CA ALA A 143 -2.84 0.06 11.32
C ALA A 143 -1.37 -0.18 10.94
N LEU A 144 -0.92 -1.45 10.94
CA LEU A 144 0.42 -1.80 10.45
C LEU A 144 0.60 -1.41 8.97
N ARG A 145 -0.37 -1.71 8.10
CA ARG A 145 -0.33 -1.30 6.67
C ARG A 145 -0.25 0.22 6.52
N LEU A 146 -1.05 0.95 7.29
CA LEU A 146 -1.09 2.40 7.24
C LEU A 146 0.25 2.99 7.67
N THR A 147 0.81 2.55 8.80
CA THR A 147 2.13 2.98 9.26
C THR A 147 3.23 2.62 8.26
N ALA A 148 3.22 1.38 7.75
CA ALA A 148 4.22 0.93 6.78
C ALA A 148 4.18 1.76 5.48
N SER A 149 2.99 2.07 4.97
CA SER A 149 2.83 2.92 3.78
C SER A 149 3.25 4.38 4.04
N ALA A 150 2.98 4.92 5.22
CA ALA A 150 3.44 6.24 5.62
C ALA A 150 4.98 6.32 5.69
N VAL A 151 5.62 5.34 6.34
CA VAL A 151 7.09 5.26 6.45
C VAL A 151 7.71 5.10 5.07
N ALA A 152 7.13 4.25 4.21
CA ALA A 152 7.62 4.07 2.85
C ALA A 152 7.56 5.36 2.04
N LEU A 153 6.43 6.07 2.10
CA LEU A 153 6.25 7.37 1.43
C LEU A 153 7.28 8.40 1.93
N ALA A 154 7.42 8.55 3.24
CA ALA A 154 8.36 9.50 3.83
C ALA A 154 9.81 9.20 3.44
N ALA A 155 10.21 7.92 3.46
CA ALA A 155 11.56 7.51 3.10
C ALA A 155 11.86 7.72 1.61
N ILE A 156 10.92 7.40 0.72
CA ILE A 156 11.07 7.63 -0.73
C ILE A 156 11.12 9.12 -1.04
N HIS A 157 10.24 9.92 -0.43
CA HIS A 157 10.25 11.37 -0.57
C HIS A 157 11.59 11.95 -0.12
N HIS A 158 12.10 11.52 1.04
CA HIS A 158 13.38 11.99 1.56
C HIS A 158 14.54 11.62 0.63
N ALA A 159 14.61 10.38 0.14
CA ALA A 159 15.62 9.94 -0.83
C ALA A 159 15.59 10.78 -2.13
N ARG A 160 14.39 11.13 -2.60
CA ARG A 160 14.23 12.01 -3.77
C ARG A 160 14.73 13.43 -3.49
N THR A 161 14.41 14.00 -2.32
CA THR A 161 14.85 15.36 -1.96
C THR A 161 16.36 15.49 -1.83
N ILE A 162 17.04 14.49 -1.24
CA ILE A 162 18.51 14.47 -1.17
C ILE A 162 19.09 14.47 -2.58
N ARG A 163 18.58 13.60 -3.46
CA ARG A 163 19.06 13.48 -4.84
C ARG A 163 18.90 14.78 -5.65
N LEU A 164 17.74 15.43 -5.56
CA LEU A 164 17.50 16.70 -6.25
C LEU A 164 18.43 17.81 -5.76
N ARG A 165 18.81 17.81 -4.48
CA ARG A 165 19.79 18.76 -3.91
C ARG A 165 21.22 18.47 -4.33
N SER A 166 21.58 17.20 -4.56
CA SER A 166 22.91 16.82 -5.05
C SER A 166 23.14 17.14 -6.53
N ASN A 167 22.06 17.34 -7.31
CA ASN A 167 22.10 17.59 -8.76
C ASN A 167 21.93 19.06 -9.16
N GLY A 168 21.64 19.96 -8.21
CA GLY A 168 21.51 21.41 -8.43
C GLY A 168 22.70 22.17 -7.91
#